data_AF-A0A4P6XE62-F1
#
_entry.id   AF-A0A4P6XE62-F1
#
_cell.length_a   1.000
_cell.length_b   1.000
_cell.length_c   1.000
_cell.angle_alpha   90.00
_cell.angle_beta   90.00
_cell.angle_gamma   90.00
#
_symmetry.space_group_name_H-M   'P 1'
#
loop_
_entity.id
_entity.type
_entity.pdbx_description
1 polymer ?
#
loop_
_entity_poly.entity_id
_entity_poly.type
_entity_poly.pdbx_seq_one_letter_code
_entity_poly.pdbx_strand_id
1 'polypeptide(L)' 'MRSISPMFDDAVIDCVASGRAPTVQELFHVAELIWAEGAPDRSAFRWDCLAPTDPAKLTSLRAAQAALLGS' A
#
# COMPACT_ATOMS: atom_id res chain seq x y z
N MET A 1 -12.69 13.22 -19.54
CA MET A 1 -11.92 11.99 -19.25
C MET A 1 -11.16 12.22 -17.95
N ARG A 2 -11.62 11.66 -16.83
CA ARG A 2 -10.80 11.59 -15.61
C ARG A 2 -9.86 10.42 -15.80
N SER A 3 -8.59 10.72 -16.07
CA SER A 3 -7.51 9.75 -15.92
C SER A 3 -7.37 9.54 -14.41
N ILE A 4 -8.16 8.63 -13.86
CA ILE A 4 -7.90 8.09 -12.53
C ILE A 4 -6.76 7.11 -12.79
N SER A 5 -5.53 7.55 -12.52
CA SER A 5 -4.44 6.59 -12.35
C SER A 5 -4.96 5.48 -11.44
N PRO A 6 -4.69 4.19 -11.71
CA PRO A 6 -5.07 3.10 -10.81
C PRO A 6 -4.37 3.18 -9.43
N MET A 7 -3.66 4.28 -9.15
CA MET A 7 -2.81 4.54 -7.99
C MET A 7 -3.57 4.72 -6.66
N PHE A 8 -4.89 4.88 -6.67
CA PHE A 8 -5.67 4.89 -5.44
C PHE A 8 -6.68 3.78 -5.54
N ASP A 9 -6.27 2.61 -5.03
CA ASP A 9 -7.13 1.46 -4.79
C ASP A 9 -8.45 1.94 -4.16
N ASP A 10 -9.59 1.47 -4.66
CA ASP A 10 -10.91 1.84 -4.13
C ASP A 10 -10.99 1.59 -2.61
N ALA A 11 -10.22 0.64 -2.08
CA ALA A 11 -10.08 0.39 -0.65
C ALA A 11 -9.46 1.57 0.12
N VAL A 12 -8.51 2.30 -0.48
CA VAL A 12 -7.91 3.51 0.11
C VAL A 12 -8.93 4.64 0.17
N ILE A 13 -9.65 4.84 -0.92
CA ILE A 13 -10.69 5.87 -1.02
C ILE A 13 -11.80 5.58 -0.01
N ASP A 14 -12.21 4.32 0.12
CA ASP A 14 -13.27 3.90 1.04
C ASP A 14 -12.84 3.98 2.51
N CYS A 15 -11.62 3.58 2.87
CA CYS A 15 -11.09 3.74 4.23
C CYS A 15 -11.05 5.21 4.68
N VAL A 16 -10.52 6.09 3.84
CA VAL A 16 -10.45 7.53 4.14
C VAL A 16 -11.85 8.16 4.20
N ALA A 17 -12.75 7.81 3.27
CA ALA A 17 -14.09 8.36 3.21
C ALA A 17 -15.00 7.88 4.37
N SER A 18 -14.82 6.64 4.81
CA SER A 18 -15.64 6.03 5.88
C SER A 18 -15.06 6.21 7.28
N GLY A 19 -13.81 6.67 7.41
CA GLY A 19 -13.10 6.73 8.70
C GLY A 19 -12.91 5.35 9.34
N ARG A 20 -13.02 4.28 8.55
CA ARG A 20 -12.89 2.90 8.99
C ARG A 20 -11.42 2.50 9.08
N ALA A 21 -11.06 1.74 10.11
CA ALA A 21 -9.74 1.13 10.17
C ALA A 21 -9.53 0.16 8.98
N PRO A 22 -8.39 0.24 8.27
CA PRO A 22 -8.09 -0.70 7.19
C PRO A 22 -7.92 -2.11 7.75
N THR A 23 -8.37 -3.10 6.99
CA THR A 23 -8.09 -4.50 7.30
C THR A 23 -6.62 -4.81 7.06
N VAL A 24 -6.12 -5.89 7.69
CA VAL A 24 -4.75 -6.36 7.46
C VAL A 24 -4.51 -6.66 5.98
N GLN A 25 -5.50 -7.23 5.28
CA GLN A 25 -5.36 -7.57 3.87
C GLN A 25 -5.27 -6.32 2.97
N GLU A 26 -6.11 -5.31 3.19
CA GLU A 26 -6.05 -4.02 2.48
C GLU A 26 -4.70 -3.32 2.73
N LEU A 27 -4.22 -3.35 3.97
CA LEU A 27 -2.95 -2.75 4.33
C LEU A 27 -1.75 -3.44 3.66
N PHE A 28 -1.75 -4.77 3.58
CA PHE A 28 -0.71 -5.53 2.88
C PHE A 28 -0.76 -5.30 1.37
N HIS A 29 -1.95 -5.22 0.78
CA HIS A 29 -2.12 -4.97 -0.65
C HIS A 29 -1.58 -3.59 -1.05
N VAL A 30 -1.95 -2.54 -0.31
CA VAL A 30 -1.45 -1.18 -0.56
C VAL A 30 0.06 -1.09 -0.31
N ALA A 31 0.59 -1.81 0.68
CA ALA A 31 2.02 -1.85 0.94
C ALA A 31 2.82 -2.52 -0.19
N GLU A 32 2.28 -3.59 -0.77
CA GLU A 32 2.87 -4.26 -1.94
C GLU A 32 2.90 -3.32 -3.16
N LEU A 33 1.82 -2.59 -3.40
CA LEU A 33 1.75 -1.59 -4.47
C LEU A 33 2.77 -0.47 -4.27
N ILE A 34 2.81 0.13 -3.07
CA ILE A 34 3.81 1.16 -2.72
C ILE A 34 5.24 0.65 -2.90
N TRP A 35 5.48 -0.62 -2.55
CA TRP A 35 6.79 -1.25 -2.75
C TRP A 35 7.15 -1.39 -4.22
N ALA A 36 6.22 -1.91 -5.03
CA ALA A 36 6.42 -2.15 -6.46
C ALA A 36 6.56 -0.84 -7.26
N GLU A 37 5.78 0.19 -6.93
CA GLU A 37 5.87 1.51 -7.57
C GLU A 37 7.02 2.36 -7.03
N GLY A 38 7.52 2.08 -5.82
CA GLY A 38 8.50 2.90 -5.12
C GLY A 38 9.92 2.89 -5.70
N ALA A 39 10.26 1.95 -6.59
CA ALA A 39 11.52 1.99 -7.34
C ALA A 39 11.46 1.12 -8.60
N PRO A 40 12.14 1.51 -9.71
CA PRO A 40 12.10 0.79 -10.97
C PRO A 40 12.66 -0.65 -10.91
N ASP A 41 13.54 -0.94 -9.94
CA ASP A 41 14.14 -2.27 -9.74
C ASP A 41 13.33 -3.16 -8.76
N ARG A 42 12.23 -2.64 -8.21
CA ARG A 42 11.37 -3.37 -7.28
C ARG A 42 10.23 -4.01 -8.06
N SER A 43 9.96 -5.26 -7.71
CA SER A 43 8.89 -6.05 -8.30
C SER A 43 7.98 -6.54 -7.19
N ALA A 44 6.67 -6.58 -7.47
CA ALA A 44 5.67 -7.22 -6.62
C ALA A 44 6.06 -8.65 -6.25
N PHE A 45 6.65 -9.42 -7.17
CA PHE A 45 7.12 -10.79 -6.88
C PHE A 45 8.21 -10.86 -5.81
N ARG A 46 8.98 -9.79 -5.59
CA ARG A 46 10.00 -9.74 -4.52
C ARG A 46 9.39 -9.43 -3.16
N TRP A 47 8.19 -8.85 -3.11
CA TRP A 47 7.50 -8.49 -1.87
C TRP A 47 7.26 -9.70 -0.96
N ASP A 48 6.78 -10.81 -1.53
CA ASP A 48 6.51 -12.04 -0.80
C ASP A 48 7.80 -12.74 -0.33
N CYS A 49 8.91 -12.49 -1.03
CA CYS A 49 10.22 -12.99 -0.63
C CYS A 49 10.86 -12.18 0.50
N LEU A 50 10.36 -10.99 0.81
CA LEU A 50 10.89 -10.18 1.92
C LEU A 50 10.47 -10.78 3.27
N ALA A 51 11.46 -10.92 4.16
CA ALA A 51 11.21 -11.29 5.54
C ALA A 51 10.23 -10.30 6.21
N PRO A 52 9.38 -10.75 7.15
CA PRO A 52 8.43 -9.87 7.85
C PRO A 52 9.11 -8.71 8.58
N THR A 53 10.35 -8.90 9.02
CA THR A 53 11.15 -7.90 9.73
C THR A 53 12.05 -7.08 8.80
N ASP A 54 11.96 -7.29 7.49
CA ASP A 54 12.75 -6.54 6.53
C ASP A 54 12.39 -5.04 6.60
N PRO A 55 13.37 -4.14 6.75
CA PRO A 55 13.10 -2.71 6.93
C PRO A 55 12.34 -2.10 5.75
N ALA A 56 12.54 -2.61 4.54
CA ALA A 56 11.86 -2.15 3.34
C ALA A 56 10.39 -2.57 3.32
N LYS A 57 10.10 -3.79 3.80
CA LYS A 57 8.72 -4.29 4.01
C LYS A 57 8.00 -3.47 5.06
N LEU A 58 8.64 -3.23 6.21
CA LEU A 58 8.10 -2.42 7.30
C LEU A 58 7.85 -0.96 6.88
N THR A 59 8.73 -0.39 6.05
CA THR A 59 8.58 0.98 5.55
C THR A 59 7.36 1.10 4.64
N SER A 60 7.17 0.12 3.74
CA SER A 60 6.02 0.10 2.83
C SER A 60 4.71 -0.12 3.58
N LEU A 61 4.70 -0.97 4.63
CA LEU A 61 3.53 -1.16 5.51
C LEU A 61 3.16 0.13 6.27
N ARG A 62 4.15 0.87 6.76
CA ARG A 62 3.89 2.17 7.44
C ARG A 62 3.37 3.22 6.47
N ALA A 63 3.91 3.27 5.25
CA ALA A 63 3.43 4.17 4.21
C ALA A 63 1.98 3.83 3.81
N ALA A 64 1.66 2.54 3.67
CA ALA A 64 0.30 2.08 3.42
C ALA A 64 -0.65 2.48 4.54
N GLN A 65 -0.25 2.31 5.80
CA GLN A 65 -1.04 2.73 6.95
C GLN A 65 -1.32 4.24 6.94
N ALA A 66 -0.32 5.07 6.64
CA ALA A 66 -0.47 6.51 6.55
C ALA A 66 -1.40 6.92 5.39
N ALA A 67 -1.29 6.24 4.24
CA ALA A 67 -2.14 6.48 3.09
C ALA A 67 -3.61 6.10 3.36
N LEU A 68 -3.84 4.98 4.06
CA LEU A 68 -5.18 4.45 4.34
C LEU A 68 -5.92 5.20 5.44
N LEU A 69 -5.22 5.68 6.45
CA LEU A 69 -5.84 6.39 7.58
C LEU A 69 -6.01 7.89 7.32
N GLY A 70 -5.30 8.45 6.34
CA GLY A 70 -5.19 9.89 6.16
C GLY A 70 -4.40 10.52 7.31
N SER A 71 -3.27 11.17 6.99
CA SER A 71 -2.49 11.91 7.98
C SER A 71 -3.06 13.30 8.24
#